data_AF-A0A9W6YIC4-F1
#
_entry.id   AF-A0A9W6YIC4-F1
#
_cell.length_a   1.000
_cell.length_b   1.000
_cell.length_c   1.000
_cell.angle_alpha   90.00
_cell.angle_beta   90.00
_cell.angle_gamma   90.00
#
_symmetry.space_group_name_H-M   'P 1'
#
loop_
_entity.id
_entity.type
_entity.pdbx_description
1 polymer ?
#
loop_
_entity_poly.entity_id
_entity_poly.type
_entity_poly.pdbx_seq_one_letter_code
_entity_poly.pdbx_strand_id
1 'polypeptide(L)'
;MVVVTTQHIQNVETPNEEQNVQLQAQLKREDPKLWKAVEDRESSTKQKETNHATRAGKKGGKKKKSKRKASGKAAESAVKSDGRRMATRNMGAKHVPVGAVCSAAIPDPRNYREAMRSEHADKWKVAMVEEIGALENNQTWELVKKPDRVKVLHSKWVYKNKKHADGSVKRYKGRLVACGNELSYGVDYTDTFSAVLTMTTGKVIFALALIWGVPARHGDVTNAYVKVDKEEDLQIYLYVPQGMEIGQTKLVELGAHHKRELVLRLKKSLYGLKQAGRLWNQLLHRVLTKLGYTQCYTDSCLYYKRDATGMTLVGVYVDDLLVTGTSEARVDEFFGQMVVLKLKSLGVVSKFLGIAFVYD
;
A
#
# COMPACT_ATOMS: atom_id res chain seq x y z
N MET A 1 -6.26 -2.73 32.66
CA MET A 1 -7.24 -2.54 31.57
C MET A 1 -6.99 -1.16 30.97
N VAL A 2 -6.13 -1.10 29.96
CA VAL A 2 -5.76 0.16 29.29
C VAL A 2 -6.47 0.16 27.95
N VAL A 3 -7.51 0.99 27.84
CA VAL A 3 -8.21 1.25 26.59
C VAL A 3 -7.29 2.16 25.76
N VAL A 4 -6.64 1.59 24.75
CA VAL A 4 -5.96 2.36 23.71
C VAL A 4 -7.00 2.67 22.64
N THR A 5 -7.54 3.88 22.66
CA THR A 5 -8.37 4.41 21.58
C THR A 5 -7.50 4.74 20.38
N THR A 6 -7.64 3.96 19.30
CA THR A 6 -7.13 4.31 17.97
C THR A 6 -8.10 5.30 17.32
N GLN A 7 -7.61 6.48 16.95
CA GLN A 7 -8.35 7.41 16.08
C GLN A 7 -8.46 6.77 14.69
N HIS A 8 -9.64 6.23 14.39
CA HIS A 8 -9.93 5.58 13.11
C HIS A 8 -10.33 6.61 12.05
N ILE A 9 -9.66 6.51 10.91
CA ILE A 9 -10.18 6.62 9.54
C ILE A 9 -11.21 7.76 9.34
N GLN A 10 -10.74 8.89 8.84
CA GLN A 10 -11.61 9.86 8.17
C GLN A 10 -11.70 9.47 6.69
N ASN A 11 -12.93 9.36 6.19
CA ASN A 11 -13.34 9.06 4.81
C ASN A 11 -13.24 7.58 4.40
N VAL A 12 -14.14 6.75 4.94
CA VAL A 12 -14.61 5.58 4.20
C VAL A 12 -15.73 6.08 3.30
N GLU A 13 -15.48 6.20 2.00
CA GLU A 13 -16.57 6.36 1.03
C GLU A 13 -17.32 5.02 0.98
N THR A 14 -18.44 4.96 1.70
CA THR A 14 -19.42 3.88 1.53
C THR A 14 -20.14 4.06 0.20
N PRO A 15 -20.44 2.98 -0.55
CA PRO A 15 -21.24 3.10 -1.76
C PRO A 15 -22.57 3.78 -1.43
N ASN A 16 -23.03 4.64 -2.33
CA ASN A 16 -24.35 5.27 -2.18
C ASN A 16 -25.46 4.20 -2.30
N GLU A 17 -26.71 4.54 -1.94
CA GLU A 17 -27.82 3.57 -1.93
C GLU A 17 -28.01 2.88 -3.28
N GLU A 18 -27.84 3.62 -4.39
CA GLU A 18 -27.95 3.07 -5.74
C GLU A 18 -26.83 2.07 -6.07
N GLN A 19 -25.58 2.39 -5.72
CA GLN A 19 -24.44 1.48 -5.89
C GLN A 19 -24.57 0.22 -5.02
N ASN A 20 -25.09 0.36 -3.80
CA ASN A 20 -25.36 -0.80 -2.94
C ASN A 20 -26.42 -1.73 -3.53
N VAL A 21 -27.51 -1.18 -4.07
CA VAL A 21 -28.56 -1.99 -4.72
C VAL A 21 -28.00 -2.74 -5.94
N GLN A 22 -27.15 -2.09 -6.74
CA GLN A 22 -26.49 -2.74 -7.88
C GLN A 22 -25.54 -3.86 -7.45
N LEU A 23 -24.71 -3.63 -6.42
CA LEU A 23 -23.79 -4.63 -5.88
C LEU A 23 -24.54 -5.83 -5.28
N GLN A 24 -25.66 -5.61 -4.59
CA GLN A 24 -26.51 -6.68 -4.07
C GLN A 24 -27.16 -7.49 -5.19
N ALA A 25 -27.65 -6.82 -6.24
CA ALA A 25 -28.22 -7.49 -7.41
C ALA A 25 -27.19 -8.33 -8.18
N GLN A 26 -25.94 -7.87 -8.25
CA GLN A 26 -24.84 -8.60 -8.85
C GLN A 26 -24.43 -9.81 -8.00
N LEU A 27 -24.27 -9.64 -6.69
CA LEU A 27 -23.93 -10.72 -5.76
C LEU A 27 -24.97 -11.85 -5.80
N LYS A 28 -26.25 -11.50 -5.93
CA LYS A 28 -27.35 -12.47 -6.07
C LYS A 28 -27.30 -13.29 -7.37
N ARG A 29 -26.72 -12.74 -8.44
CA ARG A 29 -26.53 -13.43 -9.73
C ARG A 29 -25.27 -14.30 -9.75
N GLU A 30 -24.17 -13.79 -9.22
CA GLU A 30 -22.86 -14.44 -9.31
C GLU A 30 -22.66 -15.53 -8.24
N ASP A 31 -23.15 -15.32 -7.01
CA ASP A 31 -23.04 -16.31 -5.94
C ASP A 31 -24.29 -16.36 -5.05
N PRO A 32 -25.31 -17.15 -5.44
CA PRO A 32 -26.55 -17.30 -4.68
C PRO A 32 -26.33 -17.87 -3.25
N LYS A 33 -25.25 -18.62 -3.02
CA LYS A 33 -24.94 -19.18 -1.69
C LYS A 33 -24.40 -18.10 -0.77
N LEU A 34 -23.53 -17.23 -1.27
CA LEU A 34 -23.01 -16.10 -0.52
C LEU A 34 -24.12 -15.09 -0.20
N TRP A 35 -25.01 -14.81 -1.17
CA TRP A 35 -26.17 -13.94 -0.96
C TRP A 35 -27.06 -14.42 0.19
N LYS A 36 -27.36 -15.73 0.24
CA LYS A 36 -28.16 -16.32 1.31
C LYS A 36 -27.50 -16.14 2.69
N ALA A 37 -26.17 -16.28 2.77
CA ALA A 37 -25.43 -16.03 4.02
C ALA A 37 -25.45 -14.55 4.45
N VAL A 38 -25.53 -13.62 3.51
CA VAL A 38 -25.72 -12.18 3.78
C VAL A 38 -27.13 -11.91 4.30
N GLU A 39 -28.17 -12.46 3.67
CA GLU A 39 -29.56 -12.35 4.13
C GLU A 39 -29.75 -12.93 5.54
N ASP A 40 -29.11 -14.08 5.83
CA ASP A 40 -29.14 -14.72 7.16
C ASP A 40 -28.45 -13.83 8.22
N ARG A 41 -27.37 -13.11 7.86
CA ARG A 41 -26.72 -12.15 8.76
C ARG A 41 -27.58 -10.92 9.01
N GLU A 42 -28.17 -10.34 7.98
CA GLU A 42 -29.03 -9.15 8.12
C GLU A 42 -30.27 -9.44 8.97
N SER A 43 -30.93 -10.57 8.71
CA SER A 43 -32.07 -11.04 9.51
C SER A 43 -31.67 -11.28 10.96
N SER A 44 -30.53 -11.92 11.23
CA SER A 44 -30.03 -12.12 12.60
C SER A 44 -29.71 -10.80 13.33
N THR A 45 -29.29 -9.77 12.59
CA THR A 45 -28.96 -8.45 13.14
C THR A 45 -30.24 -7.68 13.50
N LYS A 46 -31.23 -7.67 12.60
CA LYS A 46 -32.59 -7.12 12.88
C LYS A 46 -33.27 -7.85 14.04
N GLN A 47 -33.08 -9.17 14.16
CA GLN A 47 -33.62 -9.96 15.27
C GLN A 47 -32.92 -9.66 16.61
N LYS A 48 -31.62 -9.31 16.59
CA LYS A 48 -30.89 -8.85 17.79
C LYS A 48 -31.32 -7.45 18.22
N GLU A 49 -31.56 -6.54 17.29
CA GLU A 49 -32.03 -5.17 17.59
C GLU A 49 -33.44 -5.16 18.17
N THR A 50 -34.35 -5.97 17.61
CA THR A 50 -35.71 -6.14 18.15
C THR A 50 -35.73 -6.79 19.53
N ASN A 51 -34.89 -7.81 19.76
CA ASN A 51 -34.73 -8.43 21.08
C ASN A 51 -34.14 -7.45 22.12
N HIS A 52 -33.20 -6.58 21.72
CA HIS A 52 -32.62 -5.56 22.60
C HIS A 52 -33.65 -4.48 22.97
N ALA A 53 -34.52 -4.08 22.04
CA ALA A 53 -35.63 -3.16 22.30
C ALA A 53 -36.66 -3.75 23.28
N THR A 54 -37.03 -5.03 23.15
CA THR A 54 -37.94 -5.70 24.10
C THR A 54 -37.35 -5.91 25.50
N ARG A 55 -36.02 -6.04 25.63
CA ARG A 55 -35.34 -6.23 26.93
C ARG A 55 -35.19 -4.92 27.71
N ALA A 56 -35.11 -3.79 27.01
CA ALA A 56 -35.06 -2.44 27.61
C ALA A 56 -36.42 -2.01 28.23
N GLY A 57 -37.55 -2.55 27.75
CA GLY A 57 -38.89 -2.26 28.28
C GLY A 57 -39.24 -2.93 29.62
N LYS A 58 -38.42 -3.87 30.13
CA LYS A 58 -38.76 -4.68 31.33
C LYS A 58 -38.02 -4.31 32.62
N LYS A 59 -37.20 -3.25 32.65
CA LYS A 59 -36.54 -2.74 33.88
C LYS A 59 -36.89 -1.28 34.14
N GLY A 60 -38.02 -1.04 34.81
CA GLY A 60 -38.43 0.30 35.24
C GLY A 60 -39.47 0.30 36.36
N GLY A 61 -39.02 0.27 37.61
CA GLY A 61 -39.83 0.55 38.82
C GLY A 61 -38.94 0.40 40.06
N LYS A 62 -38.42 1.47 40.66
CA LYS A 62 -39.11 2.28 41.67
C LYS A 62 -38.40 3.64 41.89
N LYS A 63 -39.20 4.69 42.05
CA LYS A 63 -38.85 6.06 42.47
C LYS A 63 -38.46 6.16 43.96
N LYS A 64 -37.60 7.13 44.31
CA LYS A 64 -37.70 8.06 45.49
C LYS A 64 -36.62 9.16 45.34
N LYS A 65 -36.95 10.41 44.96
CA LYS A 65 -37.42 11.60 45.73
C LYS A 65 -36.48 12.13 46.84
N SER A 66 -35.89 13.30 46.61
CA SER A 66 -35.50 14.37 47.58
C SER A 66 -34.78 15.48 46.77
N LYS A 67 -35.36 16.61 46.33
CA LYS A 67 -35.83 17.87 46.97
C LYS A 67 -34.85 18.60 47.91
N ARG A 68 -34.21 19.68 47.39
CA ARG A 68 -34.04 21.03 48.00
C ARG A 68 -33.39 21.96 46.94
N LYS A 69 -34.15 22.87 46.29
CA LYS A 69 -34.27 24.35 46.52
C LYS A 69 -32.90 25.06 46.64
N ALA A 70 -32.40 25.95 45.77
CA ALA A 70 -32.91 27.09 44.95
C ALA A 70 -32.66 28.47 45.58
N SER A 71 -31.80 29.28 44.94
CA SER A 71 -31.76 30.77 44.85
C SER A 71 -30.61 31.13 43.89
N GLY A 72 -30.78 31.72 42.68
CA GLY A 72 -31.22 33.11 42.36
C GLY A 72 -30.13 34.12 42.78
N LYS A 73 -29.59 35.09 42.01
CA LYS A 73 -29.83 35.79 40.72
C LYS A 73 -28.44 36.39 40.29
N ALA A 74 -28.06 36.36 39.02
CA ALA A 74 -28.03 37.45 38.02
C ALA A 74 -27.18 38.73 38.31
N ALA A 75 -26.33 39.04 37.31
CA ALA A 75 -25.86 40.36 36.80
C ALA A 75 -24.50 40.98 37.25
N GLU A 76 -23.62 41.10 36.23
CA GLU A 76 -22.79 42.24 35.78
C GLU A 76 -21.63 42.90 36.58
N SER A 77 -20.49 42.95 35.85
CA SER A 77 -19.52 44.06 35.69
C SER A 77 -18.29 44.19 36.62
N ALA A 78 -17.12 44.02 35.96
CA ALA A 78 -15.91 44.86 35.90
C ALA A 78 -15.08 45.27 37.15
N VAL A 79 -13.75 45.14 36.96
CA VAL A 79 -12.59 45.95 37.45
C VAL A 79 -11.64 45.35 38.52
N LYS A 80 -10.44 44.99 38.00
CA LYS A 80 -9.02 45.13 38.43
C LYS A 80 -8.46 44.69 39.81
N SER A 81 -7.24 44.11 39.67
CA SER A 81 -6.07 44.04 40.59
C SER A 81 -6.29 43.23 41.88
N ASP A 82 -5.37 42.40 42.37
CA ASP A 82 -3.91 42.40 42.36
C ASP A 82 -3.45 40.96 42.73
N GLY A 83 -2.25 40.51 42.34
CA GLY A 83 -1.85 39.12 42.58
C GLY A 83 -0.43 38.75 42.15
N ARG A 84 0.55 39.26 42.90
CA ARG A 84 1.98 38.89 42.97
C ARG A 84 2.39 37.56 42.31
N ARG A 85 3.30 37.67 41.33
CA ARG A 85 4.19 36.58 40.87
C ARG A 85 5.39 36.44 41.82
N MET A 86 5.65 35.22 42.29
CA MET A 86 6.92 34.82 42.90
C MET A 86 7.64 33.88 41.93
N ALA A 87 8.82 34.30 41.51
CA ALA A 87 9.73 33.54 40.66
C ALA A 87 10.60 32.61 41.51
N THR A 88 10.82 31.38 41.04
CA THR A 88 11.88 30.50 41.54
C THR A 88 12.93 30.24 40.46
N ARG A 89 14.14 30.57 40.87
CA ARG A 89 15.48 30.52 40.25
C ARG A 89 15.74 29.41 39.23
N ASN A 90 16.26 29.87 38.09
CA ASN A 90 16.87 29.12 37.01
C ASN A 90 18.27 28.64 37.44
N MET A 91 18.50 27.33 37.53
CA MET A 91 19.83 26.73 37.68
C MET A 91 20.25 26.18 36.32
N GLY A 92 21.38 26.67 35.83
CA GLY A 92 21.83 26.48 34.46
C GLY A 92 22.06 25.02 34.08
N ALA A 93 21.35 24.58 33.04
CA ALA A 93 21.87 23.62 32.09
C ALA A 93 22.27 24.43 30.85
N LYS A 94 23.58 24.46 30.55
CA LYS A 94 24.12 25.04 29.32
C LYS A 94 23.36 24.41 28.16
N HIS A 95 22.55 25.21 27.47
CA HIS A 95 21.92 24.84 26.23
C HIS A 95 23.07 24.69 25.21
N VAL A 96 23.60 23.48 25.07
CA VAL A 96 24.38 23.14 23.89
C VAL A 96 23.35 23.19 22.76
N PRO A 97 23.43 24.12 21.80
CA PRO A 97 22.58 24.01 20.64
C PRO A 97 22.97 22.67 20.02
N VAL A 98 22.04 21.71 20.05
CA VAL A 98 22.08 20.62 19.08
C VAL A 98 21.95 21.36 17.77
N GLY A 99 23.09 21.69 17.16
CA GLY A 99 23.14 22.18 15.81
C GLY A 99 22.29 21.20 15.05
N ALA A 100 21.13 21.66 14.59
CA ALA A 100 20.36 20.92 13.64
C ALA A 100 21.32 20.72 12.47
N VAL A 101 21.93 19.54 12.40
CA VAL A 101 22.52 19.05 11.17
C VAL A 101 21.31 18.80 10.28
N CYS A 102 20.73 19.90 9.79
CA CYS A 102 20.06 19.94 8.51
C CYS A 102 21.17 19.58 7.53
N SER A 103 21.46 18.27 7.42
CA SER A 103 21.85 17.70 6.13
C SER A 103 20.86 18.35 5.16
N ALA A 104 21.36 19.21 4.28
CA ALA A 104 20.56 19.87 3.27
C ALA A 104 19.90 18.76 2.45
N ALA A 105 18.72 18.34 2.89
CA ALA A 105 18.09 17.16 2.37
C ALA A 105 17.57 17.58 1.00
N ILE A 106 18.33 17.25 -0.05
CA ILE A 106 17.94 17.52 -1.43
C ILE A 106 16.51 16.98 -1.59
N PRO A 107 15.51 17.87 -1.75
CA PRO A 107 14.12 17.45 -1.80
C PRO A 107 13.89 16.63 -3.07
N ASP A 108 13.03 15.63 -2.96
CA ASP A 108 12.65 14.82 -4.13
C ASP A 108 11.80 15.68 -5.08
N PRO A 109 12.14 15.75 -6.39
CA PRO A 109 11.32 16.49 -7.35
C PRO A 109 9.90 15.92 -7.43
N ARG A 110 8.89 16.79 -7.52
CA ARG A 110 7.48 16.37 -7.51
C ARG A 110 6.97 15.97 -8.89
N ASN A 111 7.62 16.43 -9.95
CA ASN A 111 7.24 16.22 -11.33
C ASN A 111 8.43 16.35 -12.28
N TYR A 112 8.21 15.95 -13.54
CA TYR A 112 9.24 15.97 -14.59
C TYR A 112 9.86 17.36 -14.81
N ARG A 113 9.04 18.42 -14.83
CA ARG A 113 9.54 19.79 -15.07
C ARG A 113 10.48 20.25 -13.97
N GLU A 114 10.17 19.91 -12.72
CA GLU A 114 11.02 20.21 -11.57
C GLU A 114 12.31 19.40 -11.61
N ALA A 115 12.24 18.10 -11.94
CA ALA A 115 13.42 17.25 -12.07
C ALA A 115 14.38 17.76 -13.17
N MET A 116 13.84 18.19 -14.32
CA MET A 116 14.65 18.69 -15.43
C MET A 116 15.22 20.10 -15.21
N ARG A 117 14.65 20.89 -14.29
CA ARG A 117 15.19 22.20 -13.89
C ARG A 117 16.18 22.12 -12.74
N SER A 118 16.29 20.97 -12.08
CA SER A 118 17.23 20.78 -10.97
C SER A 118 18.67 20.69 -11.46
N GLU A 119 19.62 21.01 -10.59
CA GLU A 119 21.06 20.84 -10.85
C GLU A 119 21.45 19.38 -11.14
N HIS A 120 20.58 18.43 -10.82
CA HIS A 120 20.81 17.00 -11.02
C HIS A 120 19.97 16.42 -12.17
N ALA A 121 19.51 17.27 -13.10
CA ALA A 121 18.68 16.87 -14.23
C ALA A 121 19.26 15.69 -15.01
N ASP A 122 20.57 15.68 -15.26
CA ASP A 122 21.20 14.59 -16.03
C ASP A 122 21.16 13.25 -15.28
N LYS A 123 21.30 13.26 -13.95
CA LYS A 123 21.14 12.05 -13.13
C LYS A 123 19.70 11.54 -13.15
N TRP A 124 18.71 12.44 -13.17
CA TRP A 124 17.31 12.06 -13.33
C TRP A 124 17.00 11.51 -14.72
N LYS A 125 17.58 12.08 -15.79
CA LYS A 125 17.42 11.55 -17.16
C LYS A 125 17.96 10.12 -17.27
N VAL A 126 19.15 9.85 -16.71
CA VAL A 126 19.72 8.49 -16.68
C VAL A 126 18.76 7.53 -15.96
N ALA A 127 18.24 7.92 -14.79
CA ALA A 127 17.27 7.10 -14.05
C ALA A 127 15.97 6.85 -14.83
N MET A 128 15.51 7.82 -15.64
CA MET A 128 14.34 7.67 -16.51
C MET A 128 14.60 6.71 -17.67
N VAL A 129 15.77 6.80 -18.31
CA VAL A 129 16.17 5.89 -19.39
C VAL A 129 16.29 4.47 -18.86
N GLU A 130 16.90 4.28 -17.69
CA GLU A 130 16.98 2.96 -17.03
C GLU A 130 15.59 2.38 -16.75
N GLU A 131 14.65 3.18 -16.24
CA GLU A 131 13.28 2.74 -15.95
C GLU A 131 12.52 2.37 -17.24
N ILE A 132 12.58 3.22 -18.28
CA ILE A 132 11.95 2.93 -19.58
C ILE A 132 12.55 1.65 -20.17
N GLY A 133 13.88 1.52 -20.21
CA GLY A 133 14.53 0.33 -20.72
C GLY A 133 14.15 -0.93 -19.95
N ALA A 134 14.01 -0.84 -18.62
CA ALA A 134 13.51 -1.95 -17.81
C ALA A 134 12.06 -2.33 -18.15
N LEU A 135 11.19 -1.35 -18.42
CA LEU A 135 9.80 -1.60 -18.81
C LEU A 135 9.69 -2.17 -20.23
N GLU A 136 10.49 -1.69 -21.17
CA GLU A 136 10.56 -2.23 -22.53
C GLU A 136 11.13 -3.65 -22.57
N ASN A 137 12.18 -3.93 -21.78
CA ASN A 137 12.75 -5.27 -21.64
C ASN A 137 11.75 -6.30 -21.06
N ASN A 138 10.79 -5.84 -20.26
CA ASN A 138 9.72 -6.70 -19.76
C ASN A 138 8.51 -6.74 -20.71
N GLN A 139 8.57 -6.10 -21.88
CA GLN A 139 7.48 -6.00 -22.86
C GLN A 139 6.19 -5.45 -22.24
N THR A 140 6.32 -4.44 -21.37
CA THR A 140 5.19 -3.88 -20.58
C THR A 140 4.09 -3.33 -21.47
N TRP A 141 4.47 -2.78 -22.61
CA TRP A 141 3.57 -2.15 -23.55
C TRP A 141 4.05 -2.37 -24.98
N GLU A 142 3.18 -2.04 -25.91
CA GLU A 142 3.52 -1.83 -27.30
C GLU A 142 3.13 -0.42 -27.74
N LEU A 143 3.92 0.14 -28.65
CA LEU A 143 3.66 1.45 -29.23
C LEU A 143 2.71 1.27 -30.42
N VAL A 144 1.58 1.98 -30.39
CA VAL A 144 0.56 1.91 -31.45
C VAL A 144 0.08 3.30 -31.82
N LYS A 145 -0.44 3.46 -33.04
CA LYS A 145 -1.20 4.65 -33.40
C LYS A 145 -2.45 4.73 -32.52
N LYS A 146 -2.74 5.92 -32.00
CA LYS A 146 -3.88 6.18 -31.13
C LYS A 146 -5.17 5.70 -31.82
N PRO A 147 -5.87 4.72 -31.25
CA PRO A 147 -7.18 4.31 -31.76
C PRO A 147 -8.20 5.42 -31.58
N ASP A 148 -9.23 5.42 -32.42
CA ASP A 148 -10.34 6.35 -32.28
C ASP A 148 -11.20 6.01 -31.06
N ARG A 149 -11.67 7.06 -30.37
CA ARG A 149 -12.63 6.97 -29.26
C ARG A 149 -12.19 6.12 -28.05
N VAL A 150 -10.90 5.85 -27.87
CA VAL A 150 -10.39 5.20 -26.65
C VAL A 150 -9.97 6.22 -25.60
N LYS A 151 -10.17 5.86 -24.33
CA LYS A 151 -9.64 6.60 -23.19
C LYS A 151 -8.15 6.31 -23.06
N VAL A 152 -7.36 7.37 -22.97
CA VAL A 152 -5.90 7.28 -22.81
C VAL A 152 -5.55 7.88 -21.46
N LEU A 153 -4.87 7.11 -20.63
CA LEU A 153 -4.47 7.52 -19.29
C LEU A 153 -3.18 8.32 -19.34
N HIS A 154 -3.07 9.29 -18.42
CA HIS A 154 -1.80 9.97 -18.21
C HIS A 154 -0.81 9.08 -17.47
N SER A 155 0.47 9.38 -17.66
CA SER A 155 1.57 8.79 -16.90
C SER A 155 2.34 9.87 -16.16
N LYS A 156 2.85 9.54 -14.99
CA LYS A 156 3.57 10.45 -14.10
C LYS A 156 4.89 9.82 -13.66
N TRP A 157 5.92 10.66 -13.58
CA TRP A 157 7.19 10.31 -12.97
C TRP A 157 7.15 10.52 -11.45
N VAL A 158 7.55 9.50 -10.70
CA VAL A 158 7.80 9.57 -9.26
C VAL A 158 9.30 9.47 -9.03
N TYR A 159 9.88 10.53 -8.48
CA TYR A 159 11.31 10.63 -8.22
C TYR A 159 11.60 10.36 -6.74
N LYS A 160 12.69 9.64 -6.47
CA LYS A 160 13.16 9.38 -5.12
C LYS A 160 14.68 9.36 -5.05
N ASN A 161 15.25 10.17 -4.18
CA ASN A 161 16.64 10.08 -3.77
C ASN A 161 16.79 8.92 -2.78
N LYS A 162 17.47 7.85 -3.20
CA LYS A 162 17.89 6.79 -2.29
C LYS A 162 19.15 7.27 -1.58
N LYS A 163 19.10 7.30 -0.26
CA LYS A 163 20.20 7.78 0.59
C LYS A 163 20.94 6.64 1.25
N HIS A 164 22.23 6.85 1.53
CA HIS A 164 23.02 6.04 2.43
C HIS A 164 22.63 6.32 3.89
N ALA A 165 23.15 5.52 4.83
CA ALA A 165 22.90 5.71 6.26
C ALA A 165 23.46 7.03 6.79
N ASP A 166 24.52 7.56 6.16
CA ASP A 166 25.13 8.86 6.44
C ASP A 166 24.35 10.06 5.86
N GLY A 167 23.24 9.81 5.14
CA GLY A 167 22.41 10.83 4.51
C GLY A 167 22.85 11.26 3.11
N SER A 168 23.99 10.79 2.60
CA SER A 168 24.46 11.06 1.23
C SER A 168 23.58 10.36 0.18
N VAL A 169 23.48 10.91 -1.04
CA VAL A 169 22.64 10.33 -2.10
C VAL A 169 23.36 9.14 -2.74
N LYS A 170 22.83 7.93 -2.49
CA LYS A 170 23.28 6.67 -3.10
C LYS A 170 22.88 6.56 -4.57
N ARG A 171 21.62 6.85 -4.88
CA ARG A 171 21.06 6.66 -6.22
C ARG A 171 19.83 7.53 -6.46
N TYR A 172 19.73 8.04 -7.67
CA TYR A 172 18.53 8.70 -8.19
C TYR A 172 17.60 7.62 -8.76
N LYS A 173 16.37 7.55 -8.25
CA LYS A 173 15.38 6.56 -8.70
C LYS A 173 14.19 7.29 -9.33
N GLY A 174 13.96 7.07 -10.62
CA GLY A 174 12.72 7.43 -11.30
C GLY A 174 11.82 6.21 -11.41
N ARG A 175 10.52 6.37 -11.22
CA ARG A 175 9.52 5.35 -11.51
C ARG A 175 8.44 5.94 -12.40
N LEU A 176 8.05 5.19 -13.43
CA LEU A 176 6.93 5.56 -14.27
C LEU A 176 5.65 4.92 -13.72
N VAL A 177 4.64 5.76 -13.51
CA VAL A 177 3.38 5.37 -12.85
C VAL A 177 2.21 5.80 -13.73
N ALA A 178 1.26 4.91 -13.97
CA ALA A 178 -0.01 5.24 -14.61
C ALA A 178 -0.91 6.03 -13.65
N CYS A 179 -1.62 7.04 -14.15
CA CYS A 179 -2.58 7.81 -13.38
C CYS A 179 -3.88 7.01 -13.17
N GLY A 180 -3.87 6.02 -12.27
CA GLY A 180 -5.05 5.18 -12.02
C GLY A 180 -6.23 5.90 -11.37
N ASN A 181 -6.06 7.13 -10.90
CA ASN A 181 -7.16 8.01 -10.49
C ASN A 181 -8.08 8.37 -11.66
N GLU A 182 -7.59 8.28 -12.90
CA GLU A 182 -8.39 8.50 -14.10
C GLU A 182 -9.21 7.27 -14.49
N LEU A 183 -8.99 6.09 -13.88
CA LEU A 183 -9.73 4.86 -14.20
C LEU A 183 -11.16 4.91 -13.68
N SER A 184 -12.10 4.40 -14.48
CA SER A 184 -13.53 4.29 -14.16
C SER A 184 -13.89 2.87 -13.73
N TYR A 185 -14.59 2.75 -12.59
CA TYR A 185 -15.09 1.45 -12.11
C TYR A 185 -16.11 0.86 -13.09
N GLY A 186 -16.06 -0.45 -13.31
CA GLY A 186 -16.93 -1.17 -14.23
C GLY A 186 -16.57 -1.03 -15.71
N VAL A 187 -15.57 -0.21 -16.04
CA VAL A 187 -15.06 -0.04 -17.42
C VAL A 187 -13.59 -0.38 -17.50
N ASP A 188 -12.75 0.29 -16.69
CA ASP A 188 -11.30 0.13 -16.76
C ASP A 188 -10.74 -0.77 -15.63
N TYR A 189 -11.58 -1.12 -14.65
CA TYR A 189 -11.30 -2.07 -13.58
C TYR A 189 -12.60 -2.49 -12.87
N THR A 190 -12.58 -3.69 -12.28
CA THR A 190 -13.64 -4.21 -11.41
C THR A 190 -13.10 -4.40 -9.99
N ASP A 191 -12.11 -5.27 -9.83
CA ASP A 191 -11.56 -5.62 -8.52
C ASP A 191 -10.17 -5.03 -8.28
N THR A 192 -9.98 -4.44 -7.10
CA THR A 192 -8.71 -3.78 -6.70
C THR A 192 -8.10 -4.36 -5.44
N PHE A 193 -8.81 -5.24 -4.73
CA PHE A 193 -8.40 -5.68 -3.40
C PHE A 193 -7.09 -6.48 -3.44
N SER A 194 -6.14 -6.06 -2.62
CA SER A 194 -4.94 -6.82 -2.29
C SER A 194 -4.73 -6.75 -0.80
N ALA A 195 -4.52 -7.90 -0.17
CA ALA A 195 -4.16 -7.95 1.23
C ALA A 195 -2.75 -7.39 1.46
N VAL A 196 -2.51 -6.92 2.68
CA VAL A 196 -1.22 -6.38 3.13
C VAL A 196 -0.85 -7.04 4.45
N LEU A 197 0.41 -7.48 4.60
CA LEU A 197 0.89 -8.12 5.81
C LEU A 197 0.63 -7.22 7.03
N THR A 198 -0.03 -7.78 8.03
CA THR A 198 -0.24 -7.06 9.28
C THR A 198 1.04 -7.06 10.12
N MET A 199 1.24 -5.99 10.90
CA MET A 199 2.39 -5.91 11.80
C MET A 199 2.38 -7.03 12.85
N THR A 200 1.21 -7.50 13.25
CA THR A 200 1.06 -8.65 14.17
C THR A 200 1.68 -9.90 13.57
N THR A 201 1.34 -10.23 12.32
CA THR A 201 1.91 -11.37 11.62
C THR A 201 3.41 -11.20 11.40
N GLY A 202 3.86 -10.00 11.03
CA GLY A 202 5.29 -9.68 10.95
C GLY A 202 6.03 -9.98 12.27
N LYS A 203 5.48 -9.54 13.40
CA LYS A 203 6.04 -9.83 14.74
C LYS A 203 6.07 -11.32 15.06
N VAL A 204 5.05 -12.09 14.68
CA VAL A 204 5.05 -13.55 14.84
C VAL A 204 6.18 -14.20 14.04
N ILE A 205 6.40 -13.77 12.80
CA ILE A 205 7.52 -14.25 11.97
C ILE A 205 8.85 -13.98 12.66
N PHE A 206 9.07 -12.76 13.20
CA PHE A 206 10.31 -12.45 13.94
C PHE A 206 10.45 -13.24 15.23
N ALA A 207 9.38 -13.43 15.99
CA ALA A 207 9.41 -14.24 17.21
C ALA A 207 9.80 -15.69 16.90
N LEU A 208 9.26 -16.26 15.83
CA LEU A 208 9.62 -17.62 15.38
C LEU A 208 11.05 -17.69 14.84
N ALA A 209 11.50 -16.68 14.11
CA ALA A 209 12.88 -16.58 13.65
C ALA A 209 13.88 -16.64 14.83
N LEU A 210 13.55 -15.95 15.94
CA LEU A 210 14.35 -16.01 17.17
C LEU A 210 14.30 -17.39 17.83
N ILE A 211 13.11 -18.00 17.94
CA ILE A 211 12.93 -19.34 18.54
C ILE A 211 13.70 -20.40 17.75
N TRP A 212 13.73 -20.30 16.42
CA TRP A 212 14.44 -21.25 15.56
C TRP A 212 15.93 -20.94 15.41
N GLY A 213 16.40 -19.77 15.88
CA GLY A 213 17.78 -19.33 15.67
C GLY A 213 18.12 -19.09 14.18
N VAL A 214 17.11 -18.77 13.36
CA VAL A 214 17.25 -18.52 11.91
C VAL A 214 16.70 -17.13 11.61
N PRO A 215 17.56 -16.10 11.54
CA PRO A 215 17.14 -14.73 11.29
C PRO A 215 16.28 -14.61 10.03
N ALA A 216 15.22 -13.81 10.12
CA ALA A 216 14.38 -13.55 8.95
C ALA A 216 15.19 -12.79 7.87
N ARG A 217 15.05 -13.23 6.63
CA ARG A 217 15.66 -12.63 5.44
C ARG A 217 14.66 -11.82 4.64
N HIS A 218 15.13 -10.70 4.11
CA HIS A 218 14.33 -9.76 3.33
C HIS A 218 14.49 -10.08 1.84
N GLY A 219 13.39 -10.42 1.18
CA GLY A 219 13.31 -10.54 -0.27
C GLY A 219 12.69 -9.29 -0.91
N ASP A 220 13.29 -8.78 -1.99
CA ASP A 220 12.73 -7.70 -2.82
C ASP A 220 12.50 -8.19 -4.25
N VAL A 221 11.27 -8.04 -4.74
CA VAL A 221 10.96 -8.38 -6.14
C VAL A 221 11.18 -7.16 -7.02
N THR A 222 12.22 -7.23 -7.86
CA THR A 222 12.49 -6.16 -8.84
C THR A 222 11.37 -6.11 -9.88
N ASN A 223 10.70 -4.95 -10.02
CA ASN A 223 9.61 -4.69 -10.96
C ASN A 223 8.44 -5.68 -10.86
N ALA A 224 7.98 -5.93 -9.63
CA ALA A 224 6.89 -6.85 -9.30
C ALA A 224 5.65 -6.75 -10.22
N TYR A 225 5.01 -5.58 -10.31
CA TYR A 225 3.79 -5.41 -11.11
C TYR A 225 3.96 -5.70 -12.60
N VAL A 226 5.15 -5.48 -13.14
CA VAL A 226 5.42 -5.65 -14.57
C VAL A 226 5.66 -7.11 -14.93
N LYS A 227 5.68 -8.01 -13.95
CA LYS A 227 5.78 -9.46 -14.19
C LYS A 227 4.44 -10.11 -14.48
N VAL A 228 3.34 -9.44 -14.15
CA VAL A 228 2.00 -9.97 -14.40
C VAL A 228 1.39 -9.30 -15.62
N ASP A 229 0.77 -10.11 -16.47
CA ASP A 229 0.01 -9.60 -17.58
C ASP A 229 -1.20 -8.80 -17.08
N LYS A 230 -1.63 -7.83 -17.88
CA LYS A 230 -2.89 -7.13 -17.60
C LYS A 230 -4.05 -8.11 -17.80
N GLU A 231 -5.22 -7.74 -17.31
CA GLU A 231 -6.45 -8.47 -17.61
C GLU A 231 -6.71 -8.44 -19.12
N GLU A 232 -7.02 -9.59 -19.70
CA GLU A 232 -7.13 -9.77 -21.16
C GLU A 232 -8.21 -8.86 -21.74
N ASP A 233 -9.36 -8.80 -21.06
CA ASP A 233 -10.55 -8.04 -21.47
C ASP A 233 -10.38 -6.51 -21.40
N LEU A 234 -9.40 -6.02 -20.65
CA LEU A 234 -9.21 -4.59 -20.43
C LEU A 234 -8.17 -4.01 -21.38
N GLN A 235 -8.57 -3.03 -22.19
CA GLN A 235 -7.66 -2.29 -23.06
C GLN A 235 -7.25 -0.98 -22.39
N ILE A 236 -6.01 -0.95 -21.87
CA ILE A 236 -5.47 0.23 -21.19
C ILE A 236 -4.41 0.88 -22.09
N TYR A 237 -4.62 2.16 -22.40
CA TYR A 237 -3.70 2.98 -23.19
C TYR A 237 -3.10 4.07 -22.31
N LEU A 238 -1.81 4.35 -22.51
CA LEU A 238 -1.10 5.46 -21.86
C LEU A 238 -0.61 6.47 -22.90
N TYR A 239 -0.66 7.74 -22.55
CA TYR A 239 0.09 8.74 -23.29
C TYR A 239 1.58 8.44 -23.19
N VAL A 240 2.30 8.67 -24.29
CA VAL A 240 3.75 8.52 -24.28
C VAL A 240 4.34 9.46 -23.24
N PRO A 241 5.11 8.94 -22.25
CA PRO A 241 5.60 9.75 -21.15
C PRO A 241 6.56 10.85 -21.61
N GLN A 242 6.67 11.88 -20.77
CA GLN A 242 7.66 12.93 -20.91
C GLN A 242 9.07 12.33 -20.76
N GLY A 243 9.99 12.73 -21.62
CA GLY A 243 11.36 12.22 -21.65
C GLY A 243 11.57 10.87 -22.34
N MET A 244 10.52 10.20 -22.84
CA MET A 244 10.68 9.05 -23.75
C MET A 244 10.88 9.55 -25.17
N GLU A 245 11.96 9.14 -25.82
CA GLU A 245 12.24 9.47 -27.21
C GLU A 245 11.63 8.41 -28.13
N ILE A 246 10.98 8.84 -29.21
CA ILE A 246 10.50 7.95 -30.27
C ILE A 246 11.22 8.33 -31.54
N GLY A 247 11.98 7.39 -32.10
CA GLY A 247 12.68 7.60 -33.35
C GLY A 247 11.73 7.83 -34.53
N GLN A 248 12.17 8.64 -35.49
CA GLN A 248 11.37 8.99 -36.68
C GLN A 248 10.96 7.75 -37.49
N THR A 249 11.81 6.72 -37.53
CA THR A 249 11.50 5.45 -38.21
C THR A 249 10.25 4.79 -37.66
N LYS A 250 10.11 4.70 -36.32
CA LYS A 250 8.92 4.12 -35.67
C LYS A 250 7.65 4.94 -35.90
N LEU A 251 7.78 6.27 -36.04
CA LEU A 251 6.65 7.14 -36.38
C LEU A 251 6.10 6.82 -37.77
N VAL A 252 6.99 6.71 -38.76
CA VAL A 252 6.64 6.40 -40.14
C VAL A 252 6.07 4.98 -40.27
N GLU A 253 6.69 3.99 -39.62
CA GLU A 253 6.22 2.60 -39.60
C GLU A 253 4.78 2.47 -39.07
N LEU A 254 4.44 3.25 -38.04
CA LEU A 254 3.10 3.26 -37.44
C LEU A 254 2.13 4.23 -38.14
N GLY A 255 2.55 4.87 -39.24
CA GLY A 255 1.73 5.82 -40.00
C GLY A 255 1.32 7.06 -39.19
N ALA A 256 2.17 7.53 -38.29
CA ALA A 256 1.95 8.71 -37.46
C ALA A 256 2.90 9.84 -37.87
N HIS A 257 2.38 11.07 -37.98
CA HIS A 257 3.19 12.24 -38.32
C HIS A 257 3.84 12.87 -37.09
N HIS A 258 3.17 12.77 -35.94
CA HIS A 258 3.66 13.30 -34.67
C HIS A 258 3.57 12.29 -33.52
N LYS A 259 4.50 12.41 -32.56
CA LYS A 259 4.50 11.63 -31.30
C LYS A 259 3.16 11.64 -30.56
N ARG A 260 2.38 12.71 -30.69
CA ARG A 260 1.07 12.88 -30.04
C ARG A 260 -0.01 11.95 -30.60
N GLU A 261 0.18 11.43 -31.80
CA GLU A 261 -0.69 10.46 -32.44
C GLU A 261 -0.36 9.02 -32.00
N LEU A 262 0.68 8.82 -31.19
CA LEU A 262 1.06 7.53 -30.67
C LEU A 262 0.67 7.39 -29.20
N VAL A 263 0.34 6.16 -28.81
CA VAL A 263 0.01 5.77 -27.44
C VAL A 263 0.68 4.43 -27.12
N LEU A 264 0.86 4.17 -25.83
CA LEU A 264 1.37 2.90 -25.33
C LEU A 264 0.18 2.02 -24.95
N ARG A 265 -0.05 0.92 -25.66
CA ARG A 265 -1.04 -0.11 -25.26
C ARG A 265 -0.37 -1.03 -24.24
N LEU A 266 -0.88 -1.06 -23.02
CA LEU A 266 -0.35 -1.93 -21.97
C LEU A 266 -0.59 -3.41 -22.32
N LYS A 267 0.44 -4.23 -22.10
CA LYS A 267 0.38 -5.70 -22.11
C LYS A 267 0.50 -6.26 -20.70
N LYS A 268 1.17 -5.53 -19.81
CA LYS A 268 1.40 -5.93 -18.42
C LYS A 268 0.87 -4.88 -17.47
N SER A 269 0.70 -5.29 -16.22
CA SER A 269 0.33 -4.37 -15.15
C SER A 269 1.47 -3.38 -14.89
N LEU A 270 1.10 -2.17 -14.46
CA LEU A 270 2.03 -1.07 -14.19
C LEU A 270 1.68 -0.44 -12.84
N TYR A 271 2.70 0.13 -12.18
CA TYR A 271 2.48 0.93 -10.98
C TYR A 271 1.42 2.01 -11.22
N GLY A 272 0.57 2.23 -10.23
CA GLY A 272 -0.47 3.27 -10.26
C GLY A 272 -1.79 2.82 -10.87
N LEU A 273 -1.84 1.69 -11.58
CA LEU A 273 -3.12 1.05 -11.90
C LEU A 273 -3.78 0.54 -10.62
N LYS A 274 -5.11 0.68 -10.53
CA LYS A 274 -5.87 0.33 -9.32
C LYS A 274 -5.84 -1.18 -9.01
N GLN A 275 -5.78 -2.01 -10.04
CA GLN A 275 -5.73 -3.47 -9.94
C GLN A 275 -4.31 -4.05 -9.79
N ALA A 276 -3.26 -3.23 -9.89
CA ALA A 276 -1.88 -3.73 -9.96
C ALA A 276 -1.49 -4.59 -8.75
N GLY A 277 -1.84 -4.13 -7.54
CA GLY A 277 -1.63 -4.87 -6.29
C GLY A 277 -2.24 -6.27 -6.33
N ARG A 278 -3.51 -6.35 -6.73
CA ARG A 278 -4.25 -7.62 -6.81
C ARG A 278 -3.64 -8.58 -7.80
N LEU A 279 -3.35 -8.13 -9.03
CA LEU A 279 -2.80 -8.98 -10.08
C LEU A 279 -1.44 -9.55 -9.66
N TRP A 280 -0.59 -8.72 -9.04
CA TRP A 280 0.68 -9.17 -8.48
C TRP A 280 0.48 -10.22 -7.38
N ASN A 281 -0.42 -9.97 -6.43
CA ASN A 281 -0.71 -10.93 -5.36
C ASN A 281 -1.23 -12.27 -5.92
N GLN A 282 -2.08 -12.25 -6.94
CA GLN A 282 -2.56 -13.47 -7.61
C GLN A 282 -1.44 -14.24 -8.33
N LEU A 283 -0.50 -13.55 -8.98
CA LEU A 283 0.67 -14.18 -9.57
C LEU A 283 1.55 -14.82 -8.50
N LEU A 284 1.87 -14.07 -7.44
CA LEU A 284 2.70 -14.56 -6.35
C LEU A 284 2.06 -15.76 -5.66
N HIS A 285 0.75 -15.70 -5.37
CA HIS A 285 0.00 -16.82 -4.82
C HIS A 285 0.12 -18.08 -5.69
N ARG A 286 -0.13 -17.95 -7.00
CA ARG A 286 -0.01 -19.09 -7.94
C ARG A 286 1.41 -19.68 -7.98
N VAL A 287 2.44 -18.85 -7.86
CA VAL A 287 3.84 -19.32 -7.82
C VAL A 287 4.11 -20.05 -6.51
N LEU A 288 3.74 -19.47 -5.37
CA LEU A 288 3.96 -20.06 -4.05
C LEU A 288 3.21 -21.40 -3.90
N THR A 289 1.95 -21.48 -4.34
CA THR A 289 1.19 -22.74 -4.27
C THR A 289 1.78 -23.82 -5.16
N LYS A 290 2.26 -23.47 -6.37
CA LYS A 290 2.98 -24.41 -7.26
C LYS A 290 4.29 -24.92 -6.63
N LEU A 291 4.96 -24.12 -5.80
CA LEU A 291 6.16 -24.51 -5.05
C LEU A 291 5.85 -25.31 -3.77
N GLY A 292 4.57 -25.58 -3.51
CA GLY A 292 4.11 -26.38 -2.36
C GLY A 292 3.90 -25.56 -1.07
N TYR A 293 3.84 -24.24 -1.16
CA TYR A 293 3.48 -23.40 -0.02
C TYR A 293 1.95 -23.32 0.14
N THR A 294 1.50 -23.35 1.38
CA THR A 294 0.09 -23.19 1.75
C THR A 294 -0.14 -21.80 2.30
N GLN A 295 -1.19 -21.12 1.83
CA GLN A 295 -1.61 -19.83 2.38
C GLN A 295 -2.27 -20.03 3.74
N CYS A 296 -1.92 -19.19 4.71
CA CYS A 296 -2.54 -19.22 6.03
C CYS A 296 -4.00 -18.74 5.96
N TYR A 297 -4.88 -19.45 6.64
CA TYR A 297 -6.32 -19.14 6.66
C TYR A 297 -6.62 -17.81 7.38
N THR A 298 -5.88 -17.50 8.45
CA THR A 298 -6.13 -16.31 9.28
C THR A 298 -5.50 -15.04 8.72
N ASP A 299 -4.43 -15.17 7.93
CA ASP A 299 -3.76 -14.04 7.28
C ASP A 299 -3.33 -14.44 5.87
N SER A 300 -4.00 -13.89 4.85
CA SER A 300 -3.74 -14.17 3.45
C SER A 300 -2.36 -13.73 2.96
N CYS A 301 -1.63 -12.94 3.74
CA CYS A 301 -0.26 -12.52 3.44
C CYS A 301 0.80 -13.44 4.05
N LEU A 302 0.40 -14.45 4.83
CA LEU A 302 1.32 -15.45 5.37
C LEU A 302 1.21 -16.76 4.59
N TYR A 303 2.35 -17.30 4.18
CA TYR A 303 2.46 -18.61 3.57
C TYR A 303 3.42 -19.47 4.38
N TYR A 304 3.17 -20.76 4.40
CA TYR A 304 4.04 -21.72 5.06
C TYR A 304 4.20 -22.99 4.24
N LYS A 305 5.34 -23.65 4.38
CA LYS A 305 5.60 -24.98 3.84
C LYS A 305 6.15 -25.83 4.98
N ARG A 306 5.50 -26.95 5.27
CA ARG A 306 5.89 -27.86 6.36
C ARG A 306 6.01 -29.27 5.82
N ASP A 307 7.10 -29.94 6.19
CA ASP A 307 7.34 -31.35 5.92
C ASP A 307 8.08 -32.00 7.10
N ALA A 308 8.53 -33.24 6.95
CA ALA A 308 9.21 -33.99 8.01
C ALA A 308 10.50 -33.32 8.49
N THR A 309 11.15 -32.51 7.65
CA THR A 309 12.43 -31.85 7.94
C THR A 309 12.26 -30.42 8.48
N GLY A 310 11.02 -29.99 8.75
CA GLY A 310 10.75 -28.69 9.39
C GLY A 310 9.75 -27.80 8.65
N MET A 311 9.90 -26.48 8.82
CA MET A 311 8.93 -25.48 8.34
C MET A 311 9.62 -24.23 7.79
N THR A 312 9.06 -23.68 6.72
CA THR A 312 9.42 -22.36 6.14
C THR A 312 8.21 -21.44 6.22
N LEU A 313 8.42 -20.19 6.61
CA LEU A 313 7.41 -19.13 6.66
C LEU A 313 7.78 -18.00 5.71
N VAL A 314 6.78 -17.47 5.00
CA VAL A 314 6.92 -16.37 4.04
C VAL A 314 5.80 -15.36 4.31
N GLY A 315 6.16 -14.20 4.84
CA GLY A 315 5.27 -13.04 4.93
C GLY A 315 5.38 -12.17 3.67
N VAL A 316 4.24 -11.76 3.12
CA VAL A 316 4.14 -10.97 1.89
C VAL A 316 3.65 -9.56 2.20
N TYR A 317 4.53 -8.57 2.11
CA TYR A 317 4.16 -7.16 2.22
C TYR A 317 4.33 -6.48 0.85
N VAL A 318 3.26 -6.46 0.06
CA VAL A 318 3.26 -5.82 -1.28
C VAL A 318 4.35 -6.43 -2.18
N ASP A 319 5.47 -5.73 -2.41
CA ASP A 319 6.59 -6.18 -3.25
C ASP A 319 7.73 -6.82 -2.43
N ASP A 320 7.66 -6.70 -1.10
CA ASP A 320 8.64 -7.20 -0.14
C ASP A 320 8.21 -8.54 0.46
N LEU A 321 9.16 -9.46 0.64
CA LEU A 321 8.99 -10.75 1.29
C LEU A 321 9.82 -10.83 2.56
N LEU A 322 9.23 -11.41 3.61
CA LEU A 322 9.89 -11.71 4.87
C LEU A 322 9.93 -13.22 5.06
N VAL A 323 11.12 -13.81 5.03
CA VAL A 323 11.28 -15.28 4.97
C VAL A 323 12.08 -15.77 6.18
N THR A 324 11.61 -16.81 6.85
CA THR A 324 12.36 -17.52 7.89
C THR A 324 11.97 -19.00 7.85
N GLY A 325 12.67 -19.85 8.60
CA GLY A 325 12.35 -21.26 8.69
C GLY A 325 13.10 -21.93 9.84
N THR A 326 12.84 -23.21 10.03
CA THR A 326 13.50 -24.01 11.07
C THR A 326 14.97 -24.31 10.79
N SER A 327 15.47 -23.99 9.58
CA SER A 327 16.88 -24.07 9.21
C SER A 327 17.22 -23.07 8.11
N GLU A 328 18.48 -22.61 8.06
CA GLU A 328 18.96 -21.70 7.00
C GLU A 328 18.83 -22.31 5.60
N ALA A 329 19.12 -23.61 5.47
CA ALA A 329 19.04 -24.33 4.20
C ALA A 329 17.65 -24.24 3.54
N ARG A 330 16.57 -24.20 4.35
CA ARG A 330 15.20 -24.02 3.85
C ARG A 330 14.94 -22.63 3.33
N VAL A 331 15.49 -21.63 4.00
CA VAL A 331 15.37 -20.24 3.56
C VAL A 331 16.19 -20.05 2.28
N ASP A 332 17.36 -20.67 2.17
CA ASP A 332 18.15 -20.72 0.92
C ASP A 332 17.39 -21.40 -0.22
N GLU A 333 16.76 -22.56 0.05
CA GLU A 333 15.94 -23.27 -0.92
C GLU A 333 14.80 -22.38 -1.44
N PHE A 334 14.12 -21.64 -0.55
CA PHE A 334 13.08 -20.70 -0.95
C PHE A 334 13.62 -19.63 -1.92
N PHE A 335 14.74 -18.98 -1.58
CA PHE A 335 15.33 -17.97 -2.47
C PHE A 335 15.79 -18.57 -3.80
N GLY A 336 16.30 -19.81 -3.80
CA GLY A 336 16.66 -20.56 -5.01
C GLY A 336 15.45 -20.86 -5.90
N GLN A 337 14.31 -21.23 -5.33
CA GLN A 337 13.07 -21.47 -6.07
C GLN A 337 12.44 -20.18 -6.60
N MET A 338 12.58 -19.07 -5.88
CA MET A 338 11.98 -17.78 -6.22
C MET A 338 12.75 -16.99 -7.31
N VAL A 339 13.79 -17.58 -7.90
CA VAL A 339 14.47 -17.04 -9.09
C VAL A 339 13.50 -16.85 -10.26
N VAL A 340 12.44 -17.66 -10.35
CA VAL A 340 11.36 -17.51 -11.36
C VAL A 340 10.73 -16.12 -11.33
N LEU A 341 10.61 -15.50 -10.15
CA LEU A 341 10.12 -14.13 -9.98
C LEU A 341 11.26 -13.10 -9.86
N LYS A 342 12.50 -13.47 -10.18
CA LYS A 342 13.71 -12.63 -10.01
C LYS A 342 13.77 -11.98 -8.61
N LEU A 343 13.41 -12.74 -7.58
CA LEU A 343 13.48 -12.30 -6.20
C LEU A 343 14.95 -12.08 -5.79
N LYS A 344 15.25 -10.93 -5.20
CA LYS A 344 16.58 -10.64 -4.66
C LYS A 344 16.56 -10.83 -3.16
N SER A 345 17.52 -11.60 -2.63
CA SER A 345 17.80 -11.62 -1.20
C SER A 345 18.59 -10.36 -0.84
N LEU A 346 18.05 -9.55 0.07
CA LEU A 346 18.73 -8.40 0.67
C LEU A 346 19.47 -8.78 1.96
N GLY A 347 19.52 -10.08 2.28
CA GLY A 347 20.13 -10.60 3.49
C GLY A 347 19.21 -10.53 4.71
N VAL A 348 19.82 -10.57 5.89
CA VAL A 348 19.11 -10.50 7.17
C VAL A 348 18.43 -9.15 7.33
N VAL A 349 17.19 -9.16 7.82
CA VAL A 349 16.33 -7.98 7.90
C VAL A 349 16.87 -6.99 8.93
N SER A 350 17.47 -5.88 8.50
CA SER A 350 17.88 -4.81 9.43
C SER A 350 16.77 -3.79 9.69
N LYS A 351 15.85 -3.60 8.74
CA LYS A 351 14.69 -2.69 8.86
C LYS A 351 13.49 -3.28 8.13
N PHE A 352 12.34 -3.32 8.80
CA PHE A 352 11.07 -3.73 8.19
C PHE A 352 9.92 -2.90 8.77
N LEU A 353 9.10 -2.29 7.90
CA LEU A 353 7.94 -1.47 8.27
C LEU A 353 8.21 -0.42 9.36
N GLY A 354 9.39 0.24 9.29
CA GLY A 354 9.79 1.29 10.23
C GLY A 354 10.38 0.78 11.55
N ILE A 355 10.48 -0.54 11.74
CA ILE A 355 11.17 -1.16 12.88
C ILE A 355 12.58 -1.52 12.45
N ALA A 356 13.58 -1.20 13.29
CA ALA A 356 14.95 -1.65 13.11
C ALA A 356 15.20 -2.90 13.96
N PHE A 357 15.92 -3.87 13.41
CA PHE A 357 16.26 -5.12 14.07
C PHE A 357 17.78 -5.23 14.20
N VAL A 358 18.21 -5.65 15.39
CA VAL A 358 19.59 -6.01 15.70
C VAL A 358 19.51 -7.45 16.19
N TYR A 359 20.36 -8.30 15.63
CA TYR A 359 20.49 -9.70 16.02
C TYR A 359 21.78 -9.82 16.83
N ASP A 360 21.72 -10.52 17.96
CA ASP A 360 22.85 -10.74 18.86
C ASP A 360 23.76 -11.87 18.37
#